data_AF-A0A0L0UN89-F1
#
_entry.id   AF-A0A0L0UN89-F1
#
_cell.length_a   1.000
_cell.length_b   1.000
_cell.length_c   1.000
_cell.angle_alpha   90.00
_cell.angle_beta   90.00
_cell.angle_gamma   90.00
#
_symmetry.space_group_name_H-M   'P 1'
#
loop_
_entity.id
_entity.type
_entity.pdbx_description
1 polymer ?
#
loop_
_entity_poly.entity_id
_entity_poly.type
_entity_poly.pdbx_seq_one_letter_code
_entity_poly.pdbx_strand_id
1 'polypeptide(L)'
;MDERYSHFTARTCHICEKPLKHSDKVMDHCHLTGKYRGPAHSDCNVLYRTPKFIPVFFHNLSGYDIHIFVKSLSEYPGEIRVIPQNKERYISVSKLIPVKSASGKQKNIELRFLDSFKFMASSLEKLAQYLPSSEFHLIKSAFPDVDDFNLIRRKGVYPYDYINSMERLNENSLPPRESFHNMLTNSDCSEEDYQHAQNIVEKSTTLIPANILQHQGFHGMQC
;
A
#
# COMPACT_ATOMS: atom_id res chain seq x y z
N MET A 1 -22.04 1.57 -24.56
CA MET A 1 -22.75 2.86 -24.71
C MET A 1 -21.78 3.86 -25.29
N ASP A 2 -22.19 4.64 -26.28
CA ASP A 2 -21.37 5.68 -26.92
C ASP A 2 -20.97 6.76 -25.90
N GLU A 3 -19.69 7.11 -25.82
CA GLU A 3 -19.12 8.12 -24.90
C GLU A 3 -19.87 9.46 -25.03
N ARG A 4 -20.26 9.82 -26.26
CA ARG A 4 -21.04 11.02 -26.54
C ARG A 4 -22.41 10.97 -25.87
N TYR A 5 -23.12 9.86 -25.98
CA TYR A 5 -24.44 9.71 -25.37
C TYR A 5 -24.38 9.81 -23.83
N SER A 6 -23.39 9.16 -23.22
CA SER A 6 -23.13 9.27 -21.77
C SER A 6 -22.84 10.71 -21.36
N HIS A 7 -22.01 11.43 -22.11
CA HIS A 7 -21.71 12.83 -21.85
C HIS A 7 -22.94 13.74 -21.94
N PHE A 8 -23.74 13.61 -23.01
CA PHE A 8 -24.89 14.50 -23.24
C PHE A 8 -25.99 14.33 -22.19
N THR A 9 -26.28 13.10 -21.79
CA THR A 9 -27.37 12.78 -20.86
C THR A 9 -27.02 13.04 -19.39
N ALA A 10 -25.73 13.03 -19.05
CA ALA A 10 -25.31 13.20 -17.68
C ALA A 10 -25.50 14.64 -17.17
N ARG A 11 -25.96 14.72 -15.91
CA ARG A 11 -26.30 15.95 -15.19
C ARG A 11 -25.43 16.23 -13.97
N THR A 12 -24.48 15.35 -13.68
CA THR A 12 -23.63 15.41 -12.50
C THR A 12 -22.17 15.31 -12.90
N CYS A 13 -21.34 16.17 -12.32
CA CYS A 13 -19.89 16.17 -12.53
C CYS A 13 -19.29 14.93 -11.86
N HIS A 14 -18.50 14.14 -12.58
CA HIS A 14 -17.90 12.94 -11.98
C HIS A 14 -16.77 13.26 -10.97
N ILE A 15 -16.26 14.50 -10.96
CA ILE A 15 -15.10 14.89 -10.14
C ILE A 15 -15.54 15.37 -8.77
N CYS A 16 -16.51 16.29 -8.73
CA CYS A 16 -16.98 16.92 -7.51
C CYS A 16 -18.40 16.49 -7.10
N GLU A 17 -19.03 15.63 -7.90
CA GLU A 17 -20.36 15.06 -7.67
C GLU A 17 -21.51 16.09 -7.60
N LYS A 18 -21.26 17.34 -8.06
CA LYS A 18 -22.25 18.41 -8.09
C LYS A 18 -22.96 18.51 -9.46
N PRO A 19 -24.16 19.11 -9.53
CA PRO A 19 -24.88 19.29 -10.79
C PRO A 19 -24.09 20.07 -11.85
N LEU A 20 -24.20 19.65 -13.10
CA LEU A 20 -23.62 20.30 -14.28
C LEU A 20 -24.62 21.26 -14.91
N LYS A 21 -24.12 22.39 -15.42
CA LYS A 21 -24.89 23.25 -16.32
C LYS A 21 -24.46 22.94 -17.75
N HIS A 22 -25.34 23.19 -18.72
CA HIS A 22 -24.97 22.96 -20.13
C HIS A 22 -23.78 23.82 -20.59
N SER A 23 -23.62 25.02 -20.01
CA SER A 23 -22.59 25.98 -20.39
C SER A 23 -21.19 25.67 -19.85
N ASP A 24 -21.06 24.87 -18.79
CA ASP A 24 -19.78 24.59 -18.12
C ASP A 24 -19.35 23.12 -18.22
N LYS A 25 -20.11 22.30 -18.95
CA LYS A 25 -19.89 20.87 -19.09
C LYS A 25 -18.84 20.56 -20.16
N VAL A 26 -17.78 19.85 -19.75
CA VAL A 26 -16.68 19.38 -20.61
C VAL A 26 -16.45 17.88 -20.47
N MET A 27 -15.79 17.27 -21.45
CA MET A 27 -15.42 15.85 -21.42
C MET A 27 -14.03 15.66 -20.80
N ASP A 28 -13.94 15.06 -19.61
CA ASP A 28 -12.67 14.68 -19.01
C ASP A 28 -12.17 13.35 -19.61
N HIS A 29 -10.87 13.29 -19.87
CA HIS A 29 -10.19 12.11 -20.39
C HIS A 29 -8.94 11.82 -19.58
N CYS A 30 -8.64 10.54 -19.40
CA CYS A 30 -7.40 10.14 -18.76
C CYS A 30 -6.19 10.52 -19.62
N HIS A 31 -5.33 11.41 -19.13
CA HIS A 31 -4.11 11.81 -19.86
C HIS A 31 -3.10 10.68 -20.08
N LEU A 32 -3.23 9.56 -19.36
CA LEU A 32 -2.35 8.40 -19.50
C LEU A 32 -2.91 7.37 -20.50
N THR A 33 -4.22 7.12 -20.49
CA THR A 33 -4.83 6.05 -21.30
C THR A 33 -5.68 6.57 -22.46
N GLY A 34 -5.96 7.87 -22.51
CA GLY A 34 -6.88 8.49 -23.46
C GLY A 34 -8.35 8.20 -23.24
N LYS A 35 -8.71 7.30 -22.29
CA LYS A 35 -10.09 6.86 -22.06
C LYS A 35 -10.93 7.99 -21.46
N TYR A 36 -12.17 8.13 -21.94
CA TYR A 36 -13.17 9.01 -21.33
C TYR A 36 -13.43 8.62 -19.88
N ARG A 37 -13.42 9.60 -18.98
CA ARG A 37 -13.68 9.42 -17.54
C ARG A 37 -15.09 9.83 -17.18
N GLY A 38 -15.59 10.90 -17.79
CA GLY A 38 -16.93 11.37 -17.58
C GLY A 38 -17.12 12.85 -17.91
N PRO A 39 -18.31 13.38 -17.63
CA PRO A 39 -18.60 14.79 -17.75
C PRO A 39 -18.09 15.52 -16.50
N ALA A 40 -17.50 16.69 -16.70
CA ALA A 40 -16.95 17.52 -15.63
C ALA A 40 -17.32 18.99 -15.84
N HIS A 41 -17.29 19.78 -14.76
CA HIS A 41 -17.21 21.23 -14.91
C HIS A 41 -15.86 21.58 -15.55
N SER A 42 -15.83 22.63 -16.38
CA SER A 42 -14.59 23.15 -16.97
C SER A 42 -13.50 23.37 -15.92
N ASP A 43 -13.85 23.99 -14.79
CA ASP A 43 -12.91 24.26 -13.69
C ASP A 43 -12.46 22.97 -13.00
N CYS A 44 -13.38 22.04 -12.74
CA CYS A 44 -13.04 20.74 -12.17
C CYS A 44 -12.05 19.99 -13.07
N ASN A 45 -12.29 19.96 -14.39
CA ASN A 45 -11.41 19.32 -15.36
C ASN A 45 -9.99 19.93 -15.35
N VAL A 46 -9.88 21.26 -15.35
CA VAL A 46 -8.58 21.96 -15.31
C VAL A 46 -7.81 21.70 -14.00
N LEU A 47 -8.54 21.57 -12.89
CA LEU A 47 -7.97 21.30 -11.57
C LEU A 47 -7.66 19.81 -11.34
N TYR A 48 -8.31 18.91 -12.06
CA TYR A 48 -8.13 17.46 -11.94
C TYR A 48 -6.86 16.99 -12.64
N ARG A 49 -5.73 17.36 -12.06
CA ARG A 49 -4.40 17.12 -12.62
C ARG A 49 -3.89 15.76 -12.19
N THR A 50 -3.38 15.01 -13.17
CA THR A 50 -2.59 13.81 -12.89
C THR A 50 -1.23 14.24 -12.32
N PRO A 51 -0.80 13.70 -11.16
CA PRO A 51 0.53 13.97 -10.62
C PRO A 51 1.62 13.66 -11.65
N LYS A 52 2.68 14.48 -11.67
CA LYS A 52 3.85 14.27 -12.56
C LYS A 52 4.88 13.28 -11.98
N PHE A 53 4.53 12.61 -10.90
CA PHE A 53 5.35 11.65 -10.18
C PHE A 53 4.53 10.38 -9.91
N ILE A 54 5.21 9.26 -9.69
CA ILE A 54 4.61 8.01 -9.26
C ILE A 54 4.59 8.01 -7.73
N PRO A 55 3.40 8.03 -7.08
CA PRO A 55 3.31 7.93 -5.64
C PRO A 55 3.67 6.52 -5.18
N VAL A 56 4.54 6.41 -4.18
CA VAL A 56 4.86 5.17 -3.48
C VAL A 56 4.42 5.35 -2.04
N PHE A 57 3.38 4.63 -1.64
CA PHE A 57 2.82 4.75 -0.29
C PHE A 57 3.44 3.74 0.66
N PHE A 58 3.89 4.24 1.79
CA PHE A 58 4.24 3.46 2.96
C PHE A 58 3.30 3.86 4.10
N HIS A 59 2.94 2.93 4.97
CA HIS A 59 2.09 3.24 6.11
C HIS A 59 2.94 3.49 7.34
N ASN A 60 2.86 4.71 7.88
CA ASN A 60 3.66 5.20 9.00
C ASN A 60 5.16 5.33 8.70
N LEU A 61 5.49 5.70 7.46
CA LEU A 61 6.89 5.85 6.98
C LEU A 61 7.70 6.83 7.84
N SER A 62 7.11 7.97 8.19
CA SER A 62 7.78 9.00 8.96
C SER A 62 8.01 8.61 10.43
N GLY A 63 7.45 7.49 10.89
CA GLY A 63 7.51 7.05 12.28
C GLY A 63 8.56 5.99 12.59
N TYR A 64 9.07 5.27 11.58
CA TYR A 64 9.94 4.10 11.80
C TYR A 64 11.21 4.13 10.93
N ASP A 65 11.10 4.02 9.60
CA ASP A 65 12.23 3.48 8.80
C ASP A 65 12.80 4.42 7.73
N ILE A 66 12.25 5.63 7.58
CA ILE A 66 12.59 6.49 6.43
C ILE A 66 14.09 6.82 6.34
N HIS A 67 14.80 6.93 7.46
CA HIS A 67 16.23 7.24 7.46
C HIS A 67 17.07 6.12 6.83
N ILE A 68 16.72 4.85 7.08
CA ILE A 68 17.38 3.69 6.49
C ILE A 68 17.12 3.68 4.99
N PHE A 69 15.85 3.82 4.58
CA PHE A 69 15.47 3.85 3.17
C PHE A 69 16.13 4.98 2.39
N VAL A 70 16.16 6.21 2.93
CA VAL A 70 16.78 7.36 2.26
C VAL A 70 18.27 7.13 2.04
N LYS A 71 18.96 6.53 3.01
CA LYS A 71 20.37 6.17 2.89
C LYS A 71 20.58 5.18 1.74
N SER A 72 19.86 4.07 1.70
CA SER A 72 19.98 3.09 0.63
C SER A 72 19.57 3.66 -0.73
N LEU A 73 18.56 4.53 -0.79
CA LEU A 73 18.15 5.22 -2.02
C LEU A 73 19.25 6.14 -2.57
N SER A 74 20.13 6.67 -1.71
CA SER A 74 21.21 7.57 -2.11
C SER A 74 22.33 6.87 -2.88
N GLU A 75 22.44 5.54 -2.74
CA GLU A 75 23.42 4.72 -3.45
C GLU A 75 23.08 4.56 -4.93
N TYR A 76 21.81 4.71 -5.30
CA TYR A 76 21.36 4.64 -6.68
C TYR A 76 21.56 5.97 -7.40
N PRO A 77 21.85 5.99 -8.71
CA PRO A 77 21.94 7.23 -9.48
C PRO A 77 20.64 8.05 -9.43
N GLY A 78 20.78 9.37 -9.49
CA GLY A 78 19.66 10.30 -9.54
C GLY A 78 19.45 11.10 -8.26
N GLU A 79 18.88 12.30 -8.41
CA GLU A 79 18.68 13.27 -7.35
C GLU A 79 17.66 12.78 -6.32
N ILE A 80 17.94 13.00 -5.03
CA ILE A 80 16.96 12.84 -3.95
C ILE A 80 16.52 14.22 -3.49
N ARG A 81 15.20 14.43 -3.43
CA ARG A 81 14.58 15.62 -2.86
C ARG A 81 13.81 15.24 -1.61
N VAL A 82 13.97 16.02 -0.55
CA VAL A 82 13.33 15.75 0.73
C VAL A 82 12.56 16.98 1.16
N ILE A 83 11.33 16.79 1.62
CA ILE A 83 10.55 17.82 2.32
C ILE A 83 10.57 17.46 3.80
N PRO A 84 11.45 18.06 4.62
CA PRO A 84 11.52 17.77 6.04
C PRO A 84 10.35 18.38 6.79
N GLN A 85 9.85 17.66 7.80
CA GLN A 85 8.96 18.21 8.83
C GLN A 85 9.77 18.69 10.04
N ASN A 86 10.70 17.85 10.50
CA ASN A 86 11.68 18.17 11.53
C ASN A 86 12.96 17.35 11.26
N LYS A 87 13.91 17.29 12.22
CA LYS A 87 15.18 16.58 12.05
C LYS A 87 15.03 15.05 11.93
N GLU A 88 13.93 14.49 12.42
CA GLU A 88 13.66 13.04 12.49
C GLU A 88 12.51 12.61 11.58
N ARG A 89 11.73 13.56 11.04
CA ARG A 89 10.52 13.27 10.27
C ARG A 89 10.54 14.02 8.96
N TYR A 90 10.25 13.30 7.89
CA TYR A 90 10.07 13.86 6.55
C TYR A 90 8.61 13.74 6.12
N ILE A 91 8.10 14.78 5.46
CA ILE A 91 6.76 14.82 4.86
C ILE A 91 6.74 13.98 3.57
N SER A 92 7.79 14.12 2.77
CA SER A 92 7.97 13.32 1.56
C SER A 92 9.45 13.20 1.20
N VAL A 93 9.78 12.10 0.54
CA VAL A 93 11.07 11.87 -0.11
C VAL A 93 10.79 11.58 -1.57
N SER A 94 11.52 12.19 -2.48
CA SER A 94 11.38 11.97 -3.92
C SER A 94 12.70 11.54 -4.52
N LYS A 95 12.68 10.51 -5.36
CA LYS A 95 13.83 10.02 -6.13
C LYS A 95 13.60 10.32 -7.61
N LEU A 96 14.50 11.10 -8.20
CA LEU A 96 14.50 11.39 -9.63
C LEU A 96 15.39 10.38 -10.34
N ILE A 97 14.78 9.41 -11.01
CA ILE A 97 15.47 8.35 -11.74
C ILE A 97 15.68 8.79 -13.19
N PRO A 98 16.94 8.93 -13.66
CA PRO A 98 17.20 9.25 -15.05
C PRO A 98 16.84 8.07 -15.96
N VAL A 99 16.03 8.34 -16.98
CA VAL A 99 15.63 7.38 -18.00
C VAL A 99 15.86 7.95 -19.40
N LYS A 100 16.21 7.09 -20.35
CA LYS A 100 16.25 7.47 -21.77
C LYS A 100 14.87 7.23 -22.36
N SER A 101 14.27 8.28 -22.91
CA SER A 101 13.04 8.14 -23.68
C SER A 101 13.29 7.46 -25.03
N ALA A 102 12.23 6.99 -25.69
CA ALA A 102 12.29 6.38 -27.03
C ALA A 102 12.96 7.28 -28.08
N SER A 103 12.93 8.61 -27.91
CA SER A 103 13.61 9.57 -28.79
C SER A 103 15.07 9.84 -28.43
N GLY A 104 15.66 9.05 -27.52
CA GLY A 104 17.05 9.20 -27.07
C GLY A 104 17.27 10.34 -26.07
N LYS A 105 16.29 11.23 -25.87
CA LYS A 105 16.37 12.31 -24.87
C LYS A 105 16.32 11.76 -23.46
N GLN A 106 17.18 12.28 -22.58
CA GLN A 106 17.14 11.99 -21.16
C GLN A 106 15.94 12.70 -20.51
N LYS A 107 15.19 11.94 -19.72
CA LYS A 107 14.09 12.41 -18.88
C LYS A 107 14.29 11.87 -17.47
N ASN A 108 13.62 12.45 -16.49
CA ASN A 108 13.58 11.91 -15.15
C ASN A 108 12.17 11.39 -14.86
N ILE A 109 12.09 10.20 -14.27
CA ILE A 109 10.89 9.70 -13.60
C ILE A 109 11.05 10.04 -12.13
N GLU A 110 10.04 10.68 -11.55
CA GLU A 110 10.01 10.96 -10.12
C GLU A 110 9.20 9.90 -9.40
N LEU A 111 9.84 9.16 -8.49
CA LEU A 111 9.15 8.37 -7.47
C LEU A 111 9.01 9.22 -6.22
N ARG A 112 7.81 9.35 -5.67
CA ARG A 112 7.58 10.12 -4.44
C ARG A 112 7.03 9.21 -3.34
N PHE A 113 7.82 9.03 -2.31
CA PHE A 113 7.50 8.29 -1.11
C PHE A 113 6.63 9.14 -0.19
N LEU A 114 5.44 8.63 0.12
CA LEU A 114 4.42 9.31 0.89
C LEU A 114 3.98 8.44 2.07
N ASP A 115 3.70 9.08 3.21
CA ASP A 115 3.17 8.41 4.40
C ASP A 115 1.65 8.38 4.37
N SER A 116 1.07 7.21 4.10
CA SER A 116 -0.38 7.00 4.06
C SER A 116 -1.05 7.25 5.43
N PHE A 117 -0.32 7.12 6.55
CA PHE A 117 -0.87 7.36 7.89
C PHE A 117 -1.26 8.83 8.11
N LYS A 118 -0.67 9.76 7.35
CA LYS A 118 -1.05 11.19 7.39
C LYS A 118 -2.43 11.46 6.77
N PHE A 119 -2.93 10.55 5.94
CA PHE A 119 -4.25 10.65 5.30
C PHE A 119 -5.26 9.77 6.03
N MET A 120 -4.83 8.59 6.49
CA MET A 120 -5.64 7.60 7.19
C MET A 120 -4.96 7.21 8.49
N ALA A 121 -5.19 8.00 9.55
CA ALA A 121 -4.56 7.84 10.86
C ALA A 121 -5.18 6.68 11.67
N SER A 122 -5.03 5.46 11.16
CA SER A 122 -5.48 4.23 11.81
C SER A 122 -4.55 3.08 11.45
N SER A 123 -4.57 1.99 12.21
CA SER A 123 -3.76 0.81 11.89
C SER A 123 -4.21 0.17 10.57
N LEU A 124 -3.28 -0.45 9.85
CA LEU A 124 -3.61 -1.24 8.64
C LEU A 124 -4.66 -2.32 8.92
N GLU A 125 -4.60 -2.94 10.10
CA GLU A 125 -5.60 -3.91 10.57
C GLU A 125 -7.02 -3.31 10.53
N LYS A 126 -7.20 -2.14 11.15
CA LYS A 126 -8.50 -1.47 11.19
C LYS A 126 -8.94 -1.00 9.80
N LEU A 127 -8.02 -0.47 8.99
CA LEU A 127 -8.32 -0.06 7.62
C LEU A 127 -8.72 -1.26 6.73
N ALA A 128 -8.04 -2.39 6.85
CA ALA A 128 -8.34 -3.60 6.09
C ALA A 128 -9.68 -4.26 6.49
N GLN A 129 -10.11 -4.11 7.75
CA GLN A 129 -11.42 -4.56 8.20
C GLN A 129 -12.58 -3.80 7.54
N TYR A 130 -12.39 -2.52 7.18
CA TYR A 130 -13.41 -1.74 6.50
C TYR A 130 -13.57 -2.05 5.01
N LEU A 131 -12.59 -2.71 4.40
CA LEU A 131 -12.67 -3.10 3.00
C LEU A 131 -13.63 -4.30 2.83
N PRO A 132 -14.50 -4.34 1.81
CA PRO A 132 -15.28 -5.54 1.53
C PRO A 132 -14.39 -6.66 0.97
N SER A 133 -14.81 -7.91 1.15
CA SER A 133 -14.06 -9.08 0.63
C SER A 133 -13.83 -9.04 -0.89
N SER A 134 -14.66 -8.29 -1.62
CA SER A 134 -14.51 -8.07 -3.06
C SER A 134 -13.19 -7.38 -3.43
N GLU A 135 -12.65 -6.49 -2.59
CA GLU A 135 -11.46 -5.68 -2.90
C GLU A 135 -10.15 -6.46 -2.74
N PHE A 136 -10.17 -7.62 -2.08
CA PHE A 136 -8.97 -8.43 -1.82
C PHE A 136 -8.64 -9.34 -3.01
N HIS A 137 -8.61 -8.77 -4.22
CA HIS A 137 -8.45 -9.52 -5.47
C HIS A 137 -7.20 -10.41 -5.48
N LEU A 138 -6.07 -9.89 -4.98
CA LEU A 138 -4.80 -10.62 -4.96
C LEU A 138 -4.83 -11.79 -3.96
N ILE A 139 -5.33 -11.56 -2.75
CA ILE A 139 -5.44 -12.62 -1.73
C ILE A 139 -6.42 -13.69 -2.21
N LYS A 140 -7.57 -13.29 -2.76
CA LYS A 140 -8.57 -14.23 -3.29
C LYS A 140 -8.05 -15.02 -4.49
N SER A 141 -7.17 -14.44 -5.30
CA SER A 141 -6.52 -15.15 -6.40
C SER A 141 -5.49 -16.18 -5.90
N ALA A 142 -4.81 -15.90 -4.80
CA ALA A 142 -3.82 -16.80 -4.21
C ALA A 142 -4.48 -17.89 -3.34
N PHE A 143 -5.59 -17.56 -2.68
CA PHE A 143 -6.36 -18.41 -1.79
C PHE A 143 -7.83 -18.40 -2.23
N PRO A 144 -8.21 -19.24 -3.22
CA PRO A 144 -9.57 -19.26 -3.75
C PRO A 144 -10.57 -19.91 -2.80
N ASP A 145 -10.09 -20.82 -1.96
CA ASP A 145 -10.88 -21.43 -0.90
C ASP A 145 -11.34 -20.37 0.11
N VAL A 146 -12.60 -20.45 0.52
CA VAL A 146 -13.24 -19.42 1.34
C VAL A 146 -12.67 -19.41 2.76
N ASP A 147 -12.38 -20.58 3.33
CA ASP A 147 -11.86 -20.69 4.68
C ASP A 147 -10.41 -20.20 4.74
N ASP A 148 -9.59 -20.59 3.77
CA ASP A 148 -8.20 -20.12 3.66
C ASP A 148 -8.14 -18.62 3.36
N PHE A 149 -9.02 -18.10 2.51
CA PHE A 149 -9.14 -16.66 2.25
C PHE A 149 -9.47 -15.88 3.53
N ASN A 150 -10.48 -16.33 4.27
CA ASN A 150 -10.90 -15.66 5.50
C ASN A 150 -9.81 -15.74 6.57
N LEU A 151 -9.07 -16.85 6.61
CA LEU A 151 -7.94 -17.04 7.51
C LEU A 151 -6.79 -16.09 7.20
N ILE A 152 -6.31 -16.05 5.95
CA ILE A 152 -5.14 -15.22 5.53
C ILE A 152 -5.44 -13.73 5.49
N ARG A 153 -6.71 -13.35 5.29
CA ARG A 153 -7.10 -11.94 5.22
C ARG A 153 -6.93 -11.22 6.58
N ARG A 154 -6.98 -11.95 7.69
CA ARG A 154 -6.79 -11.39 9.03
C ARG A 154 -5.30 -11.10 9.27
N LYS A 155 -5.01 -10.07 10.06
CA LYS A 155 -3.65 -9.77 10.51
C LYS A 155 -3.10 -10.95 11.30
N GLY A 156 -1.89 -11.39 10.94
CA GLY A 156 -1.17 -12.43 11.67
C GLY A 156 -0.80 -11.99 13.09
N VAL A 157 -0.80 -12.95 14.01
CA VAL A 157 -0.39 -12.77 15.40
C VAL A 157 1.10 -13.13 15.50
N TYR A 158 1.91 -12.19 15.99
CA TYR A 158 3.36 -12.28 15.91
C TYR A 158 4.01 -12.03 17.29
N PRO A 159 4.94 -12.88 17.75
CA PRO A 159 5.55 -12.73 19.08
C PRO A 159 6.77 -11.80 19.01
N TYR A 160 6.49 -10.49 18.95
CA TYR A 160 7.52 -9.46 18.72
C TYR A 160 8.70 -9.53 19.68
N ASP A 161 8.45 -9.65 20.98
CA ASP A 161 9.52 -9.65 21.99
C ASP A 161 10.27 -10.98 22.08
N TYR A 162 9.62 -12.08 21.67
CA TYR A 162 10.29 -13.37 21.57
C TYR A 162 11.29 -13.39 20.41
N ILE A 163 10.93 -12.87 19.23
CA ILE A 163 11.81 -12.90 18.05
C ILE A 163 12.86 -11.79 18.14
N ASN A 164 13.87 -12.00 18.99
CA ASN A 164 14.93 -11.04 19.31
C ASN A 164 16.31 -11.46 18.77
N SER A 165 16.38 -12.55 18.00
CA SER A 165 17.61 -13.13 17.49
C SER A 165 17.35 -13.92 16.21
N MET A 166 18.39 -14.10 15.40
CA MET A 166 18.27 -14.85 14.14
C MET A 166 18.02 -16.34 14.41
N GLU A 167 18.55 -16.87 15.51
CA GLU A 167 18.31 -18.23 15.97
C GLU A 167 16.82 -18.48 16.20
N ARG A 168 16.15 -17.58 16.94
CA ARG A 168 14.70 -17.68 17.19
C ARG A 168 13.85 -17.51 15.94
N LEU A 169 14.30 -16.65 15.01
CA LEU A 169 13.62 -16.49 13.72
C LEU A 169 13.70 -17.75 12.86
N ASN A 170 14.73 -18.57 13.02
CA ASN A 170 14.93 -19.83 12.29
C ASN A 170 14.28 -21.05 12.98
N GLU A 171 13.58 -20.85 14.09
CA GLU A 171 12.82 -21.93 14.73
C GLU A 171 11.64 -22.36 13.84
N ASN A 172 11.44 -23.68 13.70
CA ASN A 172 10.38 -24.25 12.84
C ASN A 172 9.07 -24.53 13.59
N SER A 173 9.00 -24.16 14.87
CA SER A 173 7.84 -24.39 15.74
C SER A 173 7.26 -23.08 16.20
N LEU A 174 5.94 -23.02 16.29
CA LEU A 174 5.26 -21.90 16.94
C LEU A 174 5.66 -21.88 18.43
N PRO A 175 6.17 -20.76 18.96
CA PRO A 175 6.49 -20.66 20.38
C PRO A 175 5.21 -20.71 21.22
N PRO A 176 5.30 -21.04 22.52
CA PRO A 176 4.13 -21.14 23.39
C PRO A 176 3.46 -19.76 23.57
N ARG A 177 2.16 -19.74 23.91
CA ARG A 177 1.33 -18.52 23.98
C ARG A 177 1.92 -17.45 24.90
N GLU A 178 2.57 -17.86 25.98
CA GLU A 178 3.23 -16.98 26.96
C GLU A 178 4.37 -16.16 26.33
N SER A 179 4.95 -16.65 25.24
CA SER A 179 6.00 -15.94 24.50
C SER A 179 5.46 -14.85 23.57
N PHE A 180 4.14 -14.72 23.43
CA PHE A 180 3.50 -13.67 22.63
C PHE A 180 3.18 -12.41 23.44
N HIS A 181 3.64 -12.31 24.69
CA HIS A 181 3.53 -11.08 25.46
C HIS A 181 4.18 -9.91 24.71
N ASN A 182 3.45 -8.82 24.56
CA ASN A 182 3.91 -7.61 23.89
C ASN A 182 4.29 -6.55 24.93
N MET A 183 5.57 -6.26 25.08
CA MET A 183 6.09 -5.28 26.03
C MET A 183 5.71 -3.84 25.68
N LEU A 184 5.53 -3.51 24.40
CA LEU A 184 5.15 -2.16 23.96
C LEU A 184 3.73 -1.80 24.39
N THR A 185 2.83 -2.78 24.38
CA THR A 185 1.43 -2.60 24.81
C THR A 185 1.17 -3.18 26.21
N ASN A 186 2.16 -3.84 26.81
CA ASN A 186 2.06 -4.59 28.06
C ASN A 186 0.82 -5.49 28.09
N SER A 187 0.66 -6.32 27.07
CA SER A 187 -0.52 -7.15 26.86
C SER A 187 -0.17 -8.57 26.46
N ASP A 188 -0.86 -9.53 27.04
CA ASP A 188 -0.77 -10.94 26.67
C ASP A 188 -1.57 -11.27 25.42
N CYS A 189 -1.18 -12.34 24.73
CA CYS A 189 -1.94 -12.88 23.62
C CYS A 189 -3.20 -13.58 24.12
N SER A 190 -4.36 -13.25 23.54
CA SER A 190 -5.60 -13.96 23.84
C SER A 190 -5.54 -15.40 23.32
N GLU A 191 -6.42 -16.25 23.85
CA GLU A 191 -6.54 -17.63 23.39
C GLU A 191 -7.00 -17.68 21.93
N GLU A 192 -7.93 -16.78 21.54
CA GLU A 192 -8.44 -16.69 20.17
C GLU A 192 -7.36 -16.26 19.17
N ASP A 193 -6.46 -15.37 19.58
CA ASP A 193 -5.35 -14.91 18.75
C ASP A 193 -4.28 -15.99 18.61
N TYR A 194 -4.00 -16.72 19.70
CA TYR A 194 -3.05 -17.83 19.65
C TYR A 194 -3.58 -19.01 18.81
N GLN A 195 -4.85 -19.36 18.96
CA GLN A 195 -5.51 -20.36 18.12
C GLN A 195 -5.48 -19.94 16.65
N HIS A 196 -5.67 -18.64 16.36
CA HIS A 196 -5.51 -18.13 15.00
C HIS A 196 -4.09 -18.32 14.47
N ALA A 197 -3.05 -18.05 15.27
CA ALA A 197 -1.66 -18.30 14.90
C ALA A 197 -1.40 -19.79 14.60
N GLN A 198 -1.94 -20.69 15.43
CA GLN A 198 -1.83 -22.13 15.22
C GLN A 198 -2.46 -22.56 13.89
N ASN A 199 -3.68 -22.09 13.60
CA ASN A 199 -4.39 -22.40 12.36
C ASN A 199 -3.59 -21.92 11.14
N ILE A 200 -2.97 -20.74 11.21
CA ILE A 200 -2.11 -20.20 10.14
C ILE A 200 -0.88 -21.10 9.91
N VAL A 201 -0.21 -21.56 10.96
CA VAL A 201 0.98 -22.43 10.83
C VAL A 201 0.62 -23.79 10.26
N GLU A 202 -0.46 -24.41 10.75
CA GLU A 202 -0.97 -25.68 10.24
C GLU A 202 -1.35 -25.59 8.75
N LYS A 203 -1.97 -24.48 8.34
CA LYS A 203 -2.32 -24.22 6.94
C LYS A 203 -1.12 -23.82 6.09
N SER A 204 -0.14 -23.12 6.65
CA SER A 204 1.06 -22.69 5.90
C SER A 204 1.95 -23.86 5.51
N THR A 205 2.01 -24.90 6.33
CA THR A 205 2.73 -26.15 6.02
C THR A 205 2.06 -26.97 4.91
N THR A 206 0.80 -26.71 4.59
CA THR A 206 0.01 -27.44 3.58
C THR A 206 -0.29 -26.64 2.32
N LEU A 207 -0.40 -25.30 2.39
CA LEU A 207 -0.87 -24.43 1.31
C LEU A 207 0.20 -23.56 0.67
N ILE A 208 1.31 -23.32 1.37
CA ILE A 208 2.35 -22.43 0.87
C ILE A 208 3.48 -23.30 0.30
N PRO A 209 3.58 -23.51 -1.04
CA PRO A 209 4.79 -24.06 -1.59
C PRO A 209 5.96 -23.21 -1.06
N ALA A 210 7.04 -23.86 -0.61
CA ALA A 210 8.19 -23.23 0.08
C ALA A 210 8.68 -21.92 -0.57
N ASN A 211 8.37 -21.73 -1.85
CA ASN A 211 8.68 -20.59 -2.69
C ASN A 211 7.90 -19.29 -2.34
N ILE A 212 6.75 -19.33 -1.67
CA ILE A 212 5.98 -18.11 -1.30
C ILE A 212 6.37 -17.61 0.12
N LEU A 213 6.78 -18.51 1.03
CA LEU A 213 7.42 -18.13 2.29
C LEU A 213 8.74 -17.37 2.06
N GLN A 214 9.41 -17.63 0.92
CA GLN A 214 10.59 -16.86 0.47
C GLN A 214 10.26 -15.46 -0.05
N HIS A 215 9.00 -15.16 -0.44
CA HIS A 215 8.61 -13.89 -1.05
C HIS A 215 7.71 -13.00 -0.18
N GLN A 216 7.18 -13.50 0.94
CA GLN A 216 6.47 -12.69 1.96
C GLN A 216 7.35 -12.27 3.14
N GLY A 217 8.61 -11.90 2.89
CA GLY A 217 9.43 -11.19 3.88
C GLY A 217 9.87 -12.00 5.11
N PHE A 218 9.71 -13.32 5.11
CA PHE A 218 10.22 -14.17 6.20
C PHE A 218 11.66 -14.66 5.99
N HIS A 219 12.29 -14.33 4.87
CA HIS A 219 13.75 -14.42 4.70
C HIS A 219 14.26 -13.06 4.21
N GLY A 220 14.89 -12.32 5.11
CA GLY A 220 15.73 -11.18 4.76
C GLY A 220 15.03 -9.82 4.71
N MET A 221 14.68 -9.28 5.89
CA MET A 221 15.22 -7.95 6.20
C MET A 221 16.73 -8.11 6.37
N GLN A 222 17.44 -8.15 5.24
CA GLN A 222 18.84 -7.75 5.25
C GLN A 222 18.85 -6.23 5.46
N CYS A 223 19.71 -5.83 6.39
CA CYS A 223 19.93 -4.50 6.91
C CYS A 223 20.05 -3.42 5.82
#